data_AF-A0A8J6TKB2-F1
#
_entry.id   AF-A0A8J6TKB2-F1
#
_cell.length_a   1.000
_cell.length_b   1.000
_cell.length_c   1.000
_cell.angle_alpha   90.00
_cell.angle_beta   90.00
_cell.angle_gamma   90.00
#
_symmetry.space_group_name_H-M   'P 1'
#
loop_
_entity.id
_entity.type
_entity.pdbx_description
1 polymer ?
#
loop_
_entity_poly.entity_id
_entity_poly.type
_entity_poly.pdbx_seq_one_letter_code
_entity_poly.pdbx_strand_id
1 'polypeptide(L)'
;MKRILILLGSLLLVIELFMVLFLVSTVQALPEYSAQTGEPCFSCHVSPSGGGPRGPRGQAWVASEKPGYVPDTLQALELLGVELTVDPAYFTVTDLEVQKAEALKTISEHGQPLYRWLSGYDGN
;
A
#
# COMPACT_ATOMS: atom_id res chain seq x y z
N MET A 1 40.04 -36.40 -2.34
CA MET A 1 39.91 -34.92 -2.35
C MET A 1 38.69 -34.41 -3.11
N LYS A 2 38.49 -34.75 -4.40
CA LYS A 2 37.29 -34.30 -5.17
C LYS A 2 35.93 -34.58 -4.49
N ARG A 3 35.74 -35.77 -3.92
CA ARG A 3 34.49 -36.13 -3.20
C ARG A 3 34.25 -35.26 -1.96
N ILE A 4 35.31 -34.92 -1.23
CA ILE A 4 35.23 -34.05 -0.05
C ILE A 4 34.87 -32.62 -0.46
N LEU A 5 35.46 -32.12 -1.55
CA LEU A 5 35.13 -30.80 -2.10
C LEU A 5 33.68 -30.70 -2.59
N ILE A 6 33.16 -31.76 -3.22
CA ILE A 6 31.75 -31.81 -3.64
C ILE A 6 30.80 -31.78 -2.44
N LEU A 7 31.11 -32.56 -1.40
CA LEU A 7 30.29 -32.60 -0.17
C LEU A 7 30.31 -31.24 0.56
N LEU A 8 31.48 -30.60 0.67
CA LEU A 8 31.61 -29.25 1.24
C LEU A 8 30.83 -28.21 0.45
N GLY A 9 30.90 -28.25 -0.88
CA GLY A 9 30.15 -27.34 -1.75
C GLY A 9 28.63 -27.53 -1.62
N SER A 10 28.16 -28.78 -1.59
CA SER A 10 26.72 -29.06 -1.38
C SER A 10 26.22 -28.62 -0.01
N LEU A 11 27.05 -28.78 1.03
CA LEU A 11 26.70 -28.37 2.38
C LEU A 11 26.58 -26.85 2.48
N LEU A 12 27.52 -26.11 1.89
CA LEU A 12 27.48 -24.64 1.81
C LEU A 12 26.22 -24.14 1.09
N LEU A 13 25.89 -24.74 -0.06
CA LEU A 13 24.69 -24.39 -0.82
C LEU A 13 23.41 -24.60 -0.01
N VAL A 14 23.30 -25.72 0.72
CA VAL A 14 22.15 -26.01 1.57
C VAL A 14 22.05 -25.01 2.71
N ILE A 15 23.18 -24.63 3.33
CA ILE A 15 23.21 -23.63 4.40
C ILE A 15 22.77 -22.26 3.88
N GLU A 16 23.25 -21.82 2.72
CA GLU A 16 22.81 -20.56 2.10
C GLU A 16 21.31 -20.58 1.78
N LEU A 17 20.82 -21.67 1.18
CA LEU A 17 19.40 -21.81 0.86
C LEU A 17 18.54 -21.78 2.12
N PHE A 18 18.99 -22.44 3.19
CA PHE A 18 18.31 -22.44 4.47
C PHE A 18 18.27 -21.04 5.08
N MET A 19 19.39 -20.30 5.07
CA MET A 19 19.46 -18.92 5.56
C MET A 19 18.46 -18.00 4.85
N VAL A 20 18.31 -18.09 3.53
CA VAL A 20 17.35 -17.27 2.76
C VAL A 20 15.90 -17.49 3.23
N LEU A 21 15.54 -18.70 3.65
CA LEU A 21 14.19 -19.00 4.15
C LEU A 21 13.88 -18.32 5.50
N PHE A 22 14.90 -18.02 6.32
CA PHE A 22 14.71 -17.35 7.61
C PHE A 22 14.81 -15.82 7.54
N LEU A 23 15.24 -15.24 6.41
CA LEU A 23 15.24 -13.79 6.22
C LEU A 23 13.86 -13.21 5.90
N VAL A 24 12.83 -14.04 5.71
CA VAL A 24 11.45 -13.58 5.49
C VAL A 24 10.83 -13.17 6.82
N SER A 25 11.30 -12.05 7.37
CA SER A 25 10.61 -11.37 8.46
C SER A 25 9.29 -10.85 7.88
N THR A 26 8.16 -11.40 8.30
CA THR A 26 6.88 -10.76 8.05
C THR A 26 6.93 -9.40 8.73
N VAL A 27 7.06 -8.33 7.94
CA VAL A 27 6.91 -6.97 8.43
C VAL A 27 5.43 -6.81 8.75
N GLN A 28 5.01 -7.31 9.90
CA GLN A 28 3.70 -6.98 10.44
C GLN A 28 3.75 -5.49 10.74
N ALA A 29 2.78 -4.75 10.19
CA ALA A 29 2.51 -3.40 10.63
C ALA A 29 2.08 -3.52 12.09
N LEU A 30 3.04 -3.32 12.97
CA LEU A 30 2.75 -3.43 14.37
C LEU A 30 1.80 -2.28 14.76
N PRO A 31 0.68 -2.57 15.45
CA PRO A 31 -0.31 -1.55 15.82
C PRO A 31 0.27 -0.41 16.67
N GLU A 32 1.45 -0.60 17.26
CA GLU A 32 2.09 0.40 18.12
C GLU A 32 2.26 1.76 17.42
N TYR A 33 2.47 1.81 16.11
CA TYR A 33 2.59 3.10 15.41
C TYR A 33 1.24 3.82 15.25
N SER A 34 0.16 3.08 15.02
CA SER A 34 -1.19 3.65 15.04
C SER A 34 -1.58 4.10 16.45
N ALA A 35 -1.14 3.38 17.49
CA ALA A 35 -1.33 3.78 18.87
C ALA A 35 -0.51 5.03 19.23
N GLN A 36 0.72 5.14 18.74
CA GLN A 36 1.61 6.28 18.95
C GLN A 36 1.07 7.56 18.30
N THR A 37 0.57 7.45 17.07
CA THR A 37 0.20 8.62 16.24
C THR A 37 -1.29 8.95 16.28
N GLY A 38 -2.13 7.99 16.67
CA GLY A 38 -3.59 8.10 16.57
C GLY A 38 -4.14 8.02 15.15
N GLU A 39 -3.30 7.76 14.15
CA GLU A 39 -3.65 7.74 12.74
C GLU A 39 -3.97 6.31 12.26
N PRO A 40 -4.94 6.12 11.33
CA PRO A 40 -5.21 4.82 10.73
C PRO A 40 -4.01 4.36 9.89
N CYS A 41 -3.86 3.04 9.70
CA CYS A 41 -2.75 2.45 8.94
C CYS A 41 -2.60 3.04 7.52
N PHE A 42 -3.72 3.37 6.86
CA PHE A 42 -3.79 4.04 5.56
C PHE A 42 -3.03 5.40 5.53
N SER A 43 -2.91 6.10 6.66
CA SER A 43 -2.19 7.38 6.70
C SER A 43 -0.71 7.24 6.33
N CYS A 44 -0.12 6.06 6.57
CA CYS A 44 1.29 5.78 6.25
C CYS A 44 1.47 4.74 5.14
N HIS A 45 0.50 3.84 4.94
CA HIS A 45 0.60 2.73 3.98
C HIS A 45 -0.31 2.91 2.77
N VAL A 46 0.15 2.43 1.60
CA VAL A 46 -0.66 2.39 0.39
C VAL A 46 -1.87 1.44 0.56
N SER A 47 -1.67 0.32 1.27
CA SER A 47 -2.78 -0.57 1.64
C SER A 47 -3.44 -0.10 2.94
N PRO A 48 -4.79 -0.04 3.00
CA PRO A 48 -5.51 0.27 4.23
C PRO A 48 -5.27 -0.73 5.37
N SER A 49 -4.92 -1.98 5.04
CA SER A 49 -4.59 -3.00 6.04
C SER A 49 -3.25 -2.76 6.75
N GLY A 50 -2.49 -1.72 6.36
CA GLY A 50 -1.14 -1.47 6.87
C GLY A 50 -0.06 -2.36 6.26
N GLY A 51 -0.43 -3.34 5.43
CA GLY A 51 0.53 -4.15 4.69
C GLY A 51 1.17 -3.41 3.52
N GLY A 52 2.30 -3.92 3.03
CA GLY A 52 2.92 -3.44 1.79
C GLY A 52 3.66 -2.10 1.94
N PRO A 53 3.97 -1.44 0.81
CA PRO A 53 4.83 -0.26 0.80
C PRO A 53 4.18 0.95 1.49
N ARG A 54 5.04 1.80 2.06
CA ARG A 54 4.64 3.09 2.60
C ARG A 54 4.42 4.10 1.48
N GLY A 55 3.38 4.92 1.63
CA GLY A 55 3.19 6.11 0.78
C GLY A 55 4.13 7.26 1.20
N PRO A 56 4.05 8.42 0.52
CA PRO A 56 4.93 9.56 0.80
C PRO A 56 4.91 10.01 2.27
N ARG A 57 3.72 10.11 2.88
CA ARG A 57 3.58 10.43 4.32
C ARG A 57 4.31 9.43 5.23
N GLY A 58 4.15 8.14 4.97
CA GLY A 58 4.82 7.09 5.74
C GLY A 58 6.33 7.04 5.53
N GLN A 59 6.82 7.36 4.33
CA GLN A 59 8.25 7.48 4.06
C GLN A 59 8.85 8.68 4.80
N ALA A 60 8.22 9.85 4.71
CA ALA A 60 8.65 11.06 5.41
C ALA A 60 8.65 10.88 6.93
N TRP A 61 7.63 10.21 7.48
CA TRP A 61 7.54 9.92 8.91
C TRP A 61 8.69 9.04 9.42
N VAL A 62 9.04 7.98 8.68
CA VAL A 62 10.18 7.12 9.01
C VAL A 62 11.51 7.87 8.86
N ALA A 63 11.65 8.67 7.80
CA ALA A 63 12.83 9.50 7.57
C ALA A 63 13.03 10.55 8.68
N SER A 64 11.94 10.96 9.34
CA SER A 64 11.93 11.92 10.45
C SER A 64 12.09 11.25 11.82
N GLU A 65 12.63 10.02 11.89
CA GLU A 65 12.82 9.26 13.13
C GLU A 65 11.53 8.88 13.88
N LYS A 66 10.41 8.75 13.16
CA LYS A 66 9.12 8.24 13.70
C LYS A 66 8.56 9.07 14.87
N PRO A 67 8.32 10.38 14.68
CA PRO A 67 7.80 11.26 15.74
C PRO A 67 6.35 10.90 16.12
N GLY A 68 5.83 11.47 17.21
CA GLY A 68 4.45 11.23 17.66
C GLY A 68 3.35 11.76 16.72
N TYR A 69 3.71 12.48 15.66
CA TYR A 69 2.81 13.08 14.68
C TYR A 69 3.19 12.65 13.27
N VAL A 70 2.21 12.38 12.41
CA VAL A 70 2.44 12.04 10.99
C VAL A 70 2.33 13.31 10.15
N PRO A 71 3.35 13.69 9.37
CA PRO A 71 3.29 14.87 8.51
C PRO A 71 2.10 14.80 7.56
N ASP A 72 1.43 15.93 7.32
CA ASP A 72 0.46 16.03 6.24
C ASP A 72 1.12 15.81 4.87
N THR A 73 0.31 15.72 3.80
CA THR A 73 0.82 15.41 2.46
C THR A 73 1.84 16.44 1.96
N LEU A 74 1.62 17.74 2.20
CA LEU A 74 2.53 18.78 1.70
C LEU A 74 3.85 18.77 2.47
N GLN A 75 3.77 18.70 3.81
CA GLN A 75 4.96 18.58 4.66
C GLN A 75 5.76 17.32 4.33
N ALA A 76 5.08 16.19 4.08
CA ALA A 76 5.75 14.94 3.71
C ALA A 76 6.48 15.07 2.37
N LEU A 77 5.89 15.74 1.38
CA LEU A 77 6.52 15.97 0.08
C LEU A 77 7.73 16.90 0.21
N GLU A 78 7.62 17.97 1.00
CA GLU A 78 8.73 18.87 1.30
C GLU A 78 9.90 18.13 1.99
N LEU A 79 9.61 17.32 3.03
CA LEU A 79 10.61 16.48 3.71
C LEU A 79 11.29 15.47 2.77
N LEU A 80 10.60 15.03 1.73
CA LEU A 80 11.12 14.15 0.69
C LEU A 80 11.82 14.90 -0.45
N GLY A 81 11.90 16.24 -0.38
CA GLY A 81 12.53 17.08 -1.40
C GLY A 81 11.73 17.14 -2.71
N VAL A 82 10.42 16.90 -2.67
CA VAL A 82 9.55 16.99 -3.84
C VAL A 82 9.04 18.43 -3.99
N GLU A 83 9.47 19.10 -5.06
CA GLU A 83 8.92 20.40 -5.44
C GLU A 83 7.65 20.23 -6.27
N LEU A 84 6.55 20.83 -5.83
CA LEU A 84 5.29 20.87 -6.56
C LEU A 84 5.18 22.18 -7.34
N THR A 85 5.37 22.12 -8.65
CA THR A 85 5.04 23.23 -9.55
C THR A 85 3.56 23.15 -9.90
N VAL A 86 2.76 24.02 -9.29
CA VAL A 86 1.33 24.17 -9.63
C VAL A 86 1.19 25.31 -10.62
N ASP A 87 0.72 25.03 -11.83
CA ASP A 87 0.27 26.07 -12.75
C ASP A 87 -1.26 26.18 -12.62
N PRO A 88 -1.78 27.31 -12.07
CA PRO A 88 -3.21 27.53 -11.92
C PRO A 88 -4.00 27.42 -13.23
N ALA A 89 -3.36 27.66 -14.37
CA ALA A 89 -4.00 27.59 -15.68
C ALA A 89 -4.55 26.19 -15.99
N TYR A 90 -3.97 25.12 -15.43
CA TYR A 90 -4.50 23.75 -15.58
C TYR A 90 -5.83 23.53 -14.88
N PHE A 91 -6.17 24.33 -13.86
CA PHE A 91 -7.37 24.15 -13.04
C PHE A 91 -8.50 25.11 -13.41
N THR A 92 -8.23 26.12 -14.24
CA THR A 92 -9.20 27.15 -14.64
C THR A 92 -9.84 26.88 -16.00
N VAL A 93 -9.69 25.69 -16.58
CA VAL A 93 -10.35 25.35 -17.85
C VAL A 93 -11.86 25.14 -17.60
N THR A 94 -12.63 26.23 -17.64
CA THR A 94 -14.09 26.25 -17.46
C THR A 94 -14.87 25.88 -18.73
N ASP A 95 -14.21 25.87 -19.89
CA ASP A 95 -14.89 25.80 -21.19
C ASP A 95 -14.82 24.42 -21.87
N LEU A 96 -14.40 23.38 -21.13
CA LEU A 96 -14.58 22.01 -21.61
C LEU A 96 -16.07 21.68 -21.51
N GLU A 97 -16.75 21.64 -22.65
CA GLU A 97 -18.10 21.10 -22.79
C GLU A 97 -18.05 19.64 -22.29
N VAL A 98 -18.39 19.42 -21.02
CA VAL A 98 -18.38 18.10 -20.40
C VAL A 98 -19.41 17.28 -21.15
N GLN A 99 -18.94 16.35 -21.99
CA GLN A 99 -19.82 15.41 -22.65
C GLN A 99 -20.70 14.77 -21.59
N LYS A 100 -22.01 14.95 -21.73
CA LYS A 100 -22.98 14.34 -20.83
C LYS A 100 -22.73 12.84 -20.84
N ALA A 101 -22.24 12.31 -19.72
CA ALA A 101 -21.99 10.89 -19.60
C ALA A 101 -23.28 10.13 -19.94
N GLU A 102 -23.22 9.24 -20.92
CA GLU A 102 -24.32 8.34 -21.18
C GLU A 102 -24.49 7.44 -19.95
N ALA A 103 -25.70 7.42 -19.39
CA ALA A 103 -25.97 6.58 -18.24
C ALA A 103 -25.71 5.12 -18.62
N LEU A 104 -24.83 4.46 -17.87
CA LEU A 104 -24.64 3.01 -17.99
C LEU A 104 -26.02 2.35 -17.84
N LYS A 105 -26.36 1.46 -18.77
CA LYS A 105 -27.55 0.60 -18.62
C LYS A 105 -27.29 -0.34 -17.44
N THR A 106 -27.79 0.02 -16.27
CA THR A 106 -27.59 -0.72 -15.00
C THR A 106 -28.49 -1.95 -14.88
N ILE A 107 -29.41 -2.16 -15.81
CA ILE A 107 -30.19 -3.38 -15.89
C ILE A 107 -29.31 -4.46 -16.53
N SER A 108 -28.45 -5.09 -15.72
CA SER A 108 -27.96 -6.40 -16.10
C SER A 108 -29.12 -7.39 -15.95
N GLU A 109 -29.35 -8.24 -16.94
CA GLU A 109 -30.35 -9.32 -16.85
C GLU A 109 -30.10 -10.24 -15.62
N HIS A 110 -28.90 -10.16 -15.03
CA HIS A 110 -28.44 -10.94 -13.89
C HIS A 110 -28.50 -10.20 -12.53
N GLY A 111 -28.80 -8.90 -12.49
CA GLY A 111 -28.81 -8.12 -11.25
C GLY A 111 -29.97 -8.46 -10.32
N GLN A 112 -31.13 -8.77 -10.89
CA GLN A 112 -32.33 -9.18 -10.16
C GLN A 112 -32.14 -10.54 -9.44
N PRO A 113 -31.62 -11.59 -10.10
CA PRO A 113 -31.27 -12.85 -9.43
C PRO A 113 -30.24 -12.68 -8.30
N LEU A 114 -29.17 -11.92 -8.55
CA LEU A 114 -28.11 -11.72 -7.55
C LEU A 114 -28.62 -10.95 -6.32
N TYR A 115 -29.39 -9.88 -6.53
CA TYR A 115 -30.01 -9.12 -5.44
C TYR A 115 -30.91 -10.00 -4.57
N ARG A 116 -31.77 -10.83 -5.20
CA ARG A 116 -32.62 -11.77 -4.45
C ARG A 116 -31.80 -12.76 -3.65
N TRP A 117 -30.75 -13.31 -4.23
CA TRP A 117 -29.87 -14.25 -3.54
C TRP A 117 -29.18 -13.61 -2.33
N LEU A 118 -28.57 -12.43 -2.50
CA LEU A 118 -27.93 -11.68 -1.40
C LEU A 118 -28.92 -11.30 -0.29
N SER A 119 -30.14 -10.89 -0.65
CA SER A 119 -31.16 -10.49 0.34
C SER A 119 -31.67 -11.63 1.22
N GLY A 120 -31.50 -12.87 0.78
CA GLY A 120 -31.85 -14.07 1.55
C GLY A 120 -30.62 -14.84 2.06
N TYR A 121 -29.41 -14.29 1.90
CA TYR A 121 -28.19 -14.92 2.37
C TYR A 121 -28.01 -14.60 3.86
N ASP A 122 -28.13 -15.62 4.71
CA ASP A 122 -28.05 -15.53 6.18
C ASP A 122 -26.63 -15.26 6.73
N GLY A 123 -25.74 -14.71 5.89
CA GLY A 123 -24.35 -14.45 6.23
C GLY A 123 -24.14 -13.15 7.02
N ASN A 124 -24.44 -13.19 8.32
CA ASN A 124 -23.74 -12.50 9.41
C ASN A 124 -24.03 -13.20 10.74
#